data_AF-A0A5A7TCW6-F1
#
_entry.id   AF-A0A5A7TCW6-F1
#
_cell.length_a   1.000
_cell.length_b   1.000
_cell.length_c   1.000
_cell.angle_alpha   90.00
_cell.angle_beta   90.00
_cell.angle_gamma   90.00
#
_symmetry.space_group_name_H-M   'P 1'
#
loop_
_entity.id
_entity.type
_entity.pdbx_description
1 polymer ?
#
loop_
_entity_poly.entity_id
_entity_poly.type
_entity_poly.pdbx_seq_one_letter_code
_entity_poly.pdbx_strand_id
1 'polypeptide(L)'
;MEDEDEGSISVNNRATSSGSSLKKPRQKGPMDAFFTPNPESVVQNRKNDKGKQTSLNTAYKKEMREHTIQRIARWFYDAGVPLNACTYDSFAPMIESIGQFGPGLKPPTYHELS
;
A
#
# COMPACT_ATOMS: atom_id res chain seq x y z
N MET A 1 -3.89 -56.21 44.08
CA MET A 1 -3.11 -55.00 43.78
C MET A 1 -3.72 -54.45 42.50
N GLU A 2 -4.84 -53.71 42.50
CA GLU A 2 -5.15 -52.54 43.38
C GLU A 2 -3.91 -51.64 43.40
N ASP A 3 -3.90 -50.47 42.75
CA ASP A 3 -4.74 -49.31 43.10
C ASP A 3 -5.14 -48.42 41.90
N GLU A 4 -6.34 -47.85 41.98
CA GLU A 4 -6.78 -46.61 41.34
C GLU A 4 -6.30 -45.42 42.19
N ASP A 5 -5.94 -44.27 41.58
CA ASP A 5 -6.36 -42.95 42.11
C ASP A 5 -6.20 -41.83 41.05
N GLU A 6 -7.17 -40.93 41.11
CA GLU A 6 -7.45 -39.80 40.25
C GLU A 6 -6.57 -38.57 40.50
N GLY A 7 -6.64 -37.60 39.59
CA GLY A 7 -6.06 -36.27 39.82
C GLY A 7 -6.22 -35.30 38.65
N SER A 8 -7.43 -34.76 38.50
CA SER A 8 -7.77 -33.73 37.53
C SER A 8 -7.17 -32.35 37.88
N ILE A 9 -6.63 -31.60 36.90
CA ILE A 9 -6.71 -30.13 36.88
C ILE A 9 -6.85 -29.63 35.43
N SER A 10 -8.05 -29.10 35.14
CA SER A 10 -8.34 -28.24 34.00
C SER A 10 -7.62 -26.90 34.17
N VAL A 11 -6.83 -26.49 33.16
CA VAL A 11 -6.33 -25.11 33.09
C VAL A 11 -6.77 -24.47 31.79
N ASN A 12 -7.88 -23.74 31.92
CA ASN A 12 -8.43 -22.82 30.93
C ASN A 12 -7.49 -21.62 30.76
N ASN A 13 -6.65 -21.62 29.72
CA ASN A 13 -5.92 -20.41 29.30
C ASN A 13 -6.74 -19.65 28.26
N ARG A 14 -7.69 -18.85 28.74
CA ARG A 14 -8.25 -17.73 27.98
C ARG A 14 -7.20 -16.64 27.88
N ALA A 15 -6.38 -16.67 26.84
CA ALA A 15 -5.59 -15.52 26.42
C ALA A 15 -6.30 -14.82 25.25
N THR A 16 -6.85 -13.65 25.56
CA THR A 16 -7.34 -12.68 24.59
C THR A 16 -6.18 -12.17 23.75
N SER A 17 -5.97 -12.73 22.57
CA SER A 17 -5.27 -12.02 21.51
C SER A 17 -6.29 -11.28 20.68
N SER A 18 -6.59 -10.03 21.06
CA SER A 18 -7.17 -9.04 20.16
C SER A 18 -6.14 -8.73 19.06
N GLY A 19 -5.92 -9.70 18.18
CA GLY A 19 -5.18 -9.50 16.95
C GLY A 19 -6.04 -8.62 16.06
N SER A 20 -5.69 -7.34 15.98
CA SER A 20 -6.14 -6.48 14.89
C SER A 20 -5.73 -7.17 13.59
N SER A 21 -6.67 -7.92 13.02
CA SER A 21 -6.47 -8.58 11.74
C SER A 21 -6.14 -7.47 10.75
N LEU A 22 -4.86 -7.38 10.37
CA LEU A 22 -4.45 -6.60 9.21
C LEU A 22 -5.29 -7.14 8.07
N LYS A 23 -6.31 -6.36 7.69
CA LYS A 23 -7.22 -6.73 6.60
C LYS A 23 -6.32 -7.00 5.40
N LYS A 24 -6.35 -8.24 4.90
CA LYS A 24 -5.65 -8.61 3.67
C LYS A 24 -5.99 -7.56 2.60
N PRO A 25 -5.01 -7.09 1.81
CA PRO A 25 -5.29 -6.17 0.72
C PRO A 25 -6.39 -6.79 -0.14
N ARG A 26 -7.43 -6.00 -0.42
CA ARG A 26 -8.63 -6.48 -1.13
C ARG A 26 -8.17 -7.12 -2.44
N GLN A 27 -8.48 -8.40 -2.64
CA GLN A 27 -8.27 -9.03 -3.94
C GLN A 27 -9.18 -8.33 -4.94
N LYS A 28 -8.57 -7.71 -5.94
CA LYS A 28 -9.29 -7.10 -7.06
C LYS A 28 -9.96 -8.21 -7.85
N GLY A 29 -11.27 -8.12 -8.00
CA GLY A 29 -12.05 -9.06 -8.77
C GLY A 29 -11.82 -8.87 -10.27
N PRO A 30 -12.24 -9.84 -11.11
CA PRO A 30 -12.10 -9.73 -12.57
C PRO A 30 -12.76 -8.46 -13.15
N MET A 31 -13.83 -7.98 -12.51
CA MET A 31 -14.53 -6.76 -12.89
C MET A 31 -13.76 -5.46 -12.60
N ASP A 32 -12.82 -5.48 -11.65
CA ASP A 32 -12.07 -4.27 -11.27
C ASP A 32 -11.10 -3.82 -12.37
N ALA A 33 -10.72 -4.71 -13.30
CA ALA A 33 -9.90 -4.37 -14.46
C ALA A 33 -10.60 -3.37 -15.39
N PHE A 34 -11.92 -3.49 -15.54
CA PHE A 34 -12.73 -2.60 -16.37
C PHE A 34 -13.11 -1.28 -15.67
N PHE A 35 -12.95 -1.23 -14.34
CA PHE A 35 -13.28 -0.05 -13.53
C PHE A 35 -12.04 0.70 -13.02
N THR A 36 -10.83 0.19 -13.28
CA THR A 36 -9.59 0.89 -12.93
C THR A 36 -9.44 2.11 -13.86
N PRO A 37 -9.56 3.34 -13.33
CA PRO A 37 -9.55 4.53 -14.16
C PRO A 37 -8.13 4.80 -14.69
N ASN A 38 -8.03 5.27 -15.94
CA ASN A 38 -6.75 5.62 -16.56
C ASN A 38 -5.96 6.61 -15.66
N PRO A 39 -4.69 6.34 -15.34
CA PRO A 39 -3.87 7.23 -14.51
C PRO A 39 -3.82 8.67 -15.02
N GLU A 40 -3.75 8.88 -16.34
CA GLU A 40 -3.81 10.21 -16.98
C GLU A 40 -5.09 10.96 -16.58
N SER A 41 -6.25 10.31 -16.73
CA SER A 41 -7.55 10.96 -16.46
C SER A 41 -7.75 11.22 -14.96
N VAL A 42 -7.24 10.34 -14.09
CA VAL A 42 -7.29 10.57 -12.64
C VAL A 42 -6.47 11.80 -12.23
N VAL A 43 -5.27 11.96 -12.79
CA VAL A 43 -4.42 13.12 -12.49
C VAL A 43 -5.08 14.42 -12.97
N GLN A 44 -5.68 14.41 -14.17
CA GLN A 44 -6.40 15.58 -14.69
C GLN A 44 -7.63 15.92 -13.84
N ASN A 45 -8.44 14.93 -13.47
CA ASN A 45 -9.65 15.15 -12.68
C ASN A 45 -9.33 15.70 -11.29
N ARG A 46 -8.23 15.28 -10.64
CA ARG A 46 -7.80 15.83 -9.33
C ARG A 46 -7.40 17.30 -9.38
N LYS A 47 -6.90 17.80 -10.52
CA LYS A 47 -6.62 19.24 -10.68
C LYS A 47 -7.91 20.07 -10.67
N ASN A 48 -9.04 19.43 -11.01
CA ASN A 48 -10.35 20.08 -11.16
C ASN A 48 -11.28 19.87 -9.96
N ASP A 49 -10.96 18.95 -9.04
CA ASP A 49 -11.82 18.53 -7.93
C ASP A 49 -11.55 19.36 -6.64
N LYS A 50 -12.49 20.23 -6.26
CA LYS A 50 -12.37 21.19 -5.13
C LYS A 50 -12.97 20.73 -3.79
N GLY A 51 -13.17 19.44 -3.55
CA GLY A 51 -13.80 19.02 -2.29
C GLY A 51 -13.45 17.63 -1.82
N LYS A 52 -12.62 17.50 -0.77
CA LYS A 52 -12.52 16.26 0.01
C LYS A 52 -12.48 16.54 1.51
N GLN A 53 -13.44 15.95 2.22
CA GLN A 53 -13.55 15.88 3.67
C GLN A 53 -12.27 15.28 4.29
N THR A 54 -11.60 16.03 5.16
CA THR A 54 -10.40 15.59 5.89
C THR A 54 -10.77 14.76 7.11
N SER A 55 -10.66 13.45 7.00
CA SER A 55 -10.76 12.51 8.13
C SER A 55 -9.39 12.29 8.78
N LEU A 56 -9.37 11.88 10.07
CA LEU A 56 -8.24 11.45 10.96
C LEU A 56 -7.05 10.71 10.30
N ASN A 57 -7.24 10.22 9.09
CA ASN A 57 -6.26 9.58 8.22
C ASN A 57 -5.14 10.53 7.72
N THR A 58 -5.20 11.83 7.99
CA THR A 58 -4.25 12.84 7.48
C THR A 58 -2.83 12.70 8.04
N ALA A 59 -2.67 12.49 9.35
CA ALA A 59 -1.36 12.37 9.99
C ALA A 59 -0.62 11.11 9.51
N TYR A 60 -1.30 9.96 9.54
CA TYR A 60 -0.76 8.69 9.01
C TYR A 60 -0.41 8.79 7.51
N LYS A 61 -1.26 9.43 6.70
CA LYS A 61 -0.94 9.69 5.28
C LYS A 61 0.27 10.60 5.11
N LYS A 62 0.47 11.57 6.00
CA LYS A 62 1.62 12.48 5.96
C LYS A 62 2.93 11.74 6.19
N GLU A 63 3.00 10.92 7.24
CA GLU A 63 4.21 10.11 7.56
C GLU A 63 4.52 9.12 6.43
N MET A 64 3.51 8.39 5.94
CA MET A 64 3.68 7.48 4.80
C MET A 64 4.16 8.21 3.54
N ARG A 65 3.66 9.43 3.29
CA ARG A 65 4.11 10.26 2.18
C ARG A 65 5.56 10.68 2.33
N GLU A 66 5.98 11.11 3.52
CA GLU A 66 7.36 11.53 3.79
C GLU A 66 8.35 10.38 3.56
N HIS A 67 8.06 9.19 4.11
CA HIS A 67 8.87 8.00 3.85
C HIS A 67 8.92 7.61 2.37
N THR A 68 7.80 7.75 1.65
CA THR A 68 7.74 7.47 0.21
C THR A 68 8.61 8.45 -0.58
N ILE A 69 8.50 9.75 -0.29
CA ILE A 69 9.31 10.79 -0.93
C ILE A 69 10.80 10.54 -0.67
N GLN A 70 11.18 10.17 0.55
CA GLN A 70 12.59 9.86 0.87
C GLN A 70 13.13 8.70 0.04
N ARG A 71 12.34 7.64 -0.17
CA ARG A 71 12.73 6.50 -1.03
C ARG A 71 12.87 6.91 -2.49
N ILE A 72 11.95 7.73 -3.00
CA ILE A 72 12.02 8.25 -4.38
C ILE A 72 13.27 9.12 -4.55
N ALA A 73 13.50 10.07 -3.65
CA ALA A 73 14.66 10.95 -3.69
C ALA A 73 15.98 10.16 -3.61
N ARG A 74 16.02 9.12 -2.77
CA ARG A 74 17.18 8.23 -2.68
C ARG A 74 17.44 7.49 -3.99
N TRP A 75 16.40 6.95 -4.62
CA TRP A 75 16.53 6.29 -5.91
C TRP A 75 17.00 7.25 -7.02
N PHE A 76 16.48 8.48 -7.05
CA PHE A 76 16.97 9.52 -7.99
C PHE A 76 18.47 9.76 -7.82
N TYR A 77 18.93 9.89 -6.57
CA TYR A 77 20.34 10.09 -6.25
C TYR A 77 21.19 8.89 -6.68
N ASP A 78 20.80 7.67 -6.29
CA ASP A 78 21.56 6.45 -6.59
C ASP A 78 21.62 6.17 -8.10
N ALA A 79 20.55 6.48 -8.85
CA ALA A 79 20.47 6.30 -10.30
C ALA A 79 21.09 7.47 -11.10
N GLY A 80 21.54 8.54 -10.44
CA GLY A 80 22.06 9.74 -11.12
C GLY A 80 21.00 10.48 -11.94
N VAL A 81 19.71 10.32 -11.61
CA VAL A 81 18.60 10.97 -12.31
C VAL A 81 18.48 12.42 -11.83
N PRO A 82 18.53 13.40 -12.75
CA PRO A 82 18.30 14.80 -12.40
C PRO A 82 16.93 15.04 -11.74
N LEU A 83 16.88 15.86 -10.67
CA LEU A 83 15.64 16.12 -9.93
C LEU A 83 14.54 16.77 -10.78
N ASN A 84 14.89 17.47 -11.86
CA ASN A 84 13.91 17.99 -12.82
C ASN A 84 13.13 16.87 -13.52
N ALA A 85 13.56 15.60 -13.48
CA ALA A 85 12.77 14.51 -14.07
C ALA A 85 11.41 14.33 -13.39
N CYS A 86 11.23 14.81 -12.15
CA CYS A 86 9.91 14.83 -11.51
C CYS A 86 8.92 15.85 -12.11
N THR A 87 9.39 16.79 -12.93
CA THR A 87 8.54 17.80 -13.57
C THR A 87 8.02 17.37 -14.93
N TYR A 88 8.45 16.22 -15.45
CA TYR A 88 7.90 15.68 -16.70
C TYR A 88 6.45 15.21 -16.48
N ASP A 89 5.60 15.46 -17.49
CA ASP A 89 4.18 15.12 -17.43
C ASP A 89 3.93 13.62 -17.21
N SER A 90 4.88 12.77 -17.62
CA SER A 90 4.85 11.31 -17.42
C SER A 90 5.06 10.87 -15.97
N PHE A 91 5.63 11.72 -15.10
CA PHE A 91 5.95 11.35 -13.73
C PHE A 91 4.69 11.12 -12.88
N ALA A 92 3.70 12.02 -12.97
CA ALA A 92 2.48 11.89 -12.18
C ALA A 92 1.63 10.65 -12.57
N PRO A 93 1.38 10.35 -13.87
CA PRO A 93 0.73 9.12 -14.29
C PRO A 93 1.47 7.85 -13.86
N MET A 94 2.80 7.84 -13.89
CA MET A 94 3.60 6.71 -13.40
C MET A 94 3.33 6.45 -11.90
N ILE A 95 3.41 7.49 -11.07
CA ILE A 95 3.15 7.35 -9.62
C ILE A 95 1.70 6.93 -9.34
N GLU A 96 0.73 7.48 -10.08
CA GLU A 96 -0.67 7.09 -9.95
C GLU A 96 -0.87 5.61 -10.33
N SER A 97 -0.22 5.12 -11.39
CA SER A 97 -0.29 3.72 -11.80
C SER A 97 0.26 2.78 -10.73
N ILE A 98 1.41 3.13 -10.13
CA ILE A 98 2.00 2.38 -9.02
C ILE A 98 1.02 2.34 -7.82
N GLY A 99 0.43 3.49 -7.48
CA GLY A 99 -0.55 3.60 -6.41
C GLY A 99 -1.84 2.82 -6.67
N GLN A 100 -2.32 2.83 -7.91
CA GLN A 100 -3.48 2.06 -8.35
C GLN A 100 -3.21 0.56 -8.27
N PHE A 101 -2.02 0.08 -8.65
CA PHE A 101 -1.65 -1.33 -8.48
C PHE A 101 -1.71 -1.72 -6.99
N GLY A 102 -1.03 -0.94 -6.14
CA GLY A 102 -0.98 -1.13 -4.70
C GLY A 102 0.23 -1.98 -4.23
N PRO A 103 0.19 -2.50 -2.99
CA PRO A 103 1.26 -3.36 -2.47
C PRO A 103 1.44 -4.63 -3.31
N GLY A 104 2.69 -5.04 -3.51
CA GLY A 104 3.04 -6.27 -4.24
C GLY A 104 3.40 -6.06 -5.71
N LEU A 105 3.48 -4.82 -6.19
CA LEU A 105 4.05 -4.53 -7.50
C LEU A 105 5.51 -4.99 -7.52
N LYS A 106 5.83 -5.91 -8.43
CA LYS A 106 7.22 -6.28 -8.68
C LYS A 106 7.88 -5.16 -9.49
N PRO A 107 9.12 -4.76 -9.17
CA PRO A 107 9.85 -3.83 -10.01
C PRO A 107 9.95 -4.38 -11.45
N PRO A 108 9.78 -3.52 -12.48
CA PRO A 108 9.95 -3.94 -13.86
C PRO A 108 11.38 -4.41 -14.10
N THR A 109 11.51 -5.44 -14.93
CA THR A 109 12.80 -5.95 -15.39
C THR A 109 13.35 -5.08 -16.52
N TYR A 110 14.65 -5.19 -16.80
CA TYR A 110 15.29 -4.46 -17.90
C TYR A 110 14.58 -4.69 -19.25
N HIS A 111 14.13 -5.93 -19.50
CA HIS A 111 13.47 -6.31 -20.75
C HIS A 111 12.02 -5.80 -20.89
N GLU A 112 11.37 -5.41 -19.79
CA GLU A 112 10.03 -4.81 -19.83
C GLU A 112 10.08 -3.30 -20.08
N LEU A 113 11.26 -2.70 -19.95
CA LEU A 113 11.49 -1.26 -20.14
C LEU A 113 12.18 -0.92 -21.47
N SER A 114 12.64 -1.94 -22.22
CA SER A 114 13.35 -1.82 -23.49
C SER A 114 12.42 -1.74 -24.69
#